data_AF-A3IJ89-F1
#
_entry.id   AF-A3IJ89-F1
#
_cell.length_a   1.000
_cell.length_b   1.000
_cell.length_c   1.000
_cell.angle_alpha   90.00
_cell.angle_beta   90.00
_cell.angle_gamma   90.00
#
_symmetry.space_group_name_H-M   'P 1'
#
loop_
_entity.id
_entity.type
_entity.pdbx_description
1 polymer ?
#
loop_
_entity_poly.entity_id
_entity_poly.type
_entity_poly.pdbx_seq_one_letter_code
_entity_poly.pdbx_strand_id
1 'polypeptide(L)' 'MLRLQGFPDWFQLIGSYSSARKLVGNSVAVPCVISIINSIFDAVDKNKFKVDQRKEQFIQTTLFD' A
#
# COMPACT_ATOMS: atom_id res chain seq x y z
N MET A 1 -15.45 -12.13 -12.62
CA MET A 1 -14.05 -12.16 -12.15
C MET A 1 -13.68 -10.90 -11.37
N LEU A 2 -13.94 -9.70 -11.91
CA LEU A 2 -13.79 -8.42 -11.19
C LEU A 2 -14.51 -8.39 -9.83
N ARG A 3 -15.78 -8.80 -9.80
CA ARG A 3 -16.58 -8.92 -8.58
C ARG A 3 -15.97 -9.86 -7.52
N LEU A 4 -15.28 -10.92 -7.96
CA LEU A 4 -14.63 -11.88 -7.06
C LEU A 4 -13.42 -11.24 -6.35
N GLN A 5 -12.74 -10.30 -7.01
CA GLN A 5 -11.63 -9.56 -6.43
C GLN A 5 -12.07 -8.30 -5.67
N GLY A 6 -13.37 -8.05 -5.58
CA GLY A 6 -13.93 -6.90 -4.87
C GLY A 6 -13.86 -5.59 -5.64
N PHE A 7 -13.70 -5.63 -6.97
CA PHE A 7 -13.88 -4.44 -7.80
C PHE A 7 -15.34 -4.02 -7.82
N PRO A 8 -15.64 -2.70 -7.80
CA PRO A 8 -17.00 -2.19 -7.79
C PRO A 8 -17.70 -2.44 -9.14
N ASP A 9 -19.03 -2.53 -9.12
CA ASP A 9 -19.84 -2.92 -10.28
C ASP A 9 -19.77 -1.91 -11.45
N TRP A 10 -19.37 -0.66 -11.18
CA TRP A 10 -19.15 0.36 -12.21
C TRP A 10 -17.77 0.26 -12.88
N PHE A 11 -16.83 -0.54 -12.37
CA PHE A 11 -15.48 -0.65 -12.92
C PHE A 11 -15.45 -1.53 -14.17
N GLN A 12 -14.96 -0.97 -15.27
CA GLN A 12 -14.87 -1.67 -16.56
C GLN A 12 -13.43 -1.81 -17.01
N LEU A 13 -13.03 -3.03 -17.38
CA LEU A 13 -11.76 -3.30 -18.04
C LEU A 13 -11.94 -3.16 -19.55
N ILE A 14 -11.24 -2.19 -20.14
CA ILE A 14 -11.24 -1.98 -21.59
C ILE A 14 -10.23 -2.95 -22.21
N GLY A 15 -10.68 -3.88 -23.04
CA GLY A 15 -9.81 -4.80 -23.78
C GLY A 15 -10.43 -6.17 -24.05
N SER A 16 -9.60 -7.09 -24.57
CA SER A 16 -10.04 -8.46 -24.82
C SER A 16 -10.31 -9.22 -23.52
N TYR A 17 -11.24 -10.18 -23.55
CA TYR A 17 -11.56 -11.04 -22.40
C TYR A 17 -10.32 -11.80 -21.87
N SER A 18 -9.43 -12.22 -22.77
CA SER A 18 -8.16 -12.89 -22.42
C SER A 18 -7.23 -11.96 -21.63
N SER A 19 -7.09 -10.71 -22.07
CA SER A 19 -6.30 -9.69 -21.37
C SER A 19 -6.90 -9.36 -20.01
N ALA A 20 -8.23 -9.18 -19.94
CA ALA A 20 -8.93 -8.91 -18.69
C ALA A 20 -8.74 -10.05 -17.67
N ARG A 21 -8.82 -11.31 -18.10
CA ARG A 21 -8.58 -12.47 -17.21
C ARG A 21 -7.16 -12.48 -16.64
N LYS A 22 -6.14 -12.13 -17.44
CA LYS A 22 -4.75 -12.04 -17.00
C LYS A 22 -4.54 -10.88 -16.01
N LEU A 23 -5.08 -9.71 -16.33
CA LEU A 23 -4.97 -8.53 -15.47
C LEU A 23 -5.66 -8.75 -14.13
N VAL A 24 -6.90 -9.23 -14.14
CA VAL A 24 -7.63 -9.56 -12.91
C VAL A 24 -6.89 -10.67 -12.18
N GLY A 25 -6.56 -11.81 -12.82
CA GLY A 25 -5.87 -12.92 -12.17
C GLY A 25 -4.56 -12.56 -11.45
N ASN A 26 -3.81 -11.58 -11.96
CA ASN A 26 -2.57 -11.08 -11.35
C ASN A 26 -2.77 -9.92 -10.38
N SER A 27 -3.98 -9.35 -10.31
CA SER A 27 -4.30 -8.26 -9.39
C SER A 27 -4.57 -8.78 -7.98
N VAL A 28 -4.18 -7.98 -6.99
CA VAL A 28 -4.52 -8.24 -5.58
C VAL A 28 -5.99 -7.90 -5.34
N ALA A 29 -6.65 -8.68 -4.49
CA ALA A 29 -8.03 -8.41 -4.10
C ALA A 29 -8.15 -7.03 -3.41
N VAL A 30 -9.09 -6.21 -3.89
CA VAL A 30 -9.44 -4.89 -3.35
C VAL A 30 -9.64 -4.89 -1.83
N PRO A 31 -10.39 -5.82 -1.19
CA PRO A 31 -10.58 -5.81 0.27
C PRO A 31 -9.29 -6.06 1.07
N CYS A 32 -8.30 -6.74 0.49
CA CYS A 32 -7.01 -6.94 1.13
C CYS A 32 -6.24 -5.61 1.23
N VAL A 33 -6.21 -4.88 0.12
CA VAL A 33 -5.55 -3.56 0.06
C VAL A 33 -6.21 -2.57 1.02
N ILE A 34 -7.55 -2.54 1.09
CA ILE A 34 -8.29 -1.68 2.03
C ILE A 34 -7.88 -1.98 3.47
N SER A 35 -7.81 -3.26 3.86
CA SER A 35 -7.43 -3.66 5.22
C SER A 35 -6.00 -3.23 5.59
N ILE A 36 -5.07 -3.35 4.64
CA ILE A 36 -3.67 -2.92 4.83
C ILE A 36 -3.60 -1.41 4.96
N ILE A 37 -4.27 -0.67 4.07
CA ILE A 37 -4.30 0.80 4.11
C ILE A 37 -4.89 1.30 5.43
N ASN A 38 -6.00 0.71 5.89
CA ASN A 38 -6.58 1.05 7.18
C ASN A 38 -5.59 0.79 8.33
N SER A 39 -4.89 -0.34 8.30
CA SER A 39 -3.86 -0.66 9.31
C SER A 39 -2.68 0.31 9.27
N ILE A 40 -2.29 0.78 8.07
CA ILE A 40 -1.25 1.81 7.90
C ILE A 40 -1.72 3.15 8.46
N PHE A 41 -2.93 3.60 8.12
CA PHE A 41 -3.49 4.84 8.66
C PHE A 41 -3.62 4.77 10.18
N ASP A 42 -4.12 3.66 10.71
CA ASP A 42 -4.17 3.39 12.14
C ASP A 42 -2.78 3.48 12.78
N ALA A 43 -1.77 2.87 12.15
CA ALA A 43 -0.40 2.89 12.65
C ALA A 43 0.20 4.30 12.59
N VAL A 44 -0.11 5.09 11.57
CA VAL A 44 0.33 6.48 11.41
C VAL A 44 -0.37 7.42 12.39
N ASP A 45 -1.68 7.26 12.59
CA ASP A 45 -2.46 8.07 13.54
C ASP A 45 -2.11 7.73 14.98
N LYS A 46 -1.86 6.46 15.29
CA LYS A 46 -1.40 6.01 16.62
C LYS A 46 0.08 6.34 16.85
N ASN A 47 0.93 6.30 15.82
CA ASN A 47 2.29 6.84 15.84
C ASN A 47 2.32 8.24 15.26
N LYS A 48 1.65 9.22 15.91
CA LYS A 48 1.94 10.64 15.64
C LYS A 48 3.44 10.89 15.83
N PHE A 49 4.17 10.74 14.73
CA PHE A 49 5.58 10.99 14.47
C PHE A 49 6.51 10.90 15.70
N LYS A 50 6.98 9.70 16.04
CA LYS A 50 8.31 9.55 16.65
C LYS A 50 9.32 9.34 15.54
N VAL A 51 9.73 10.41 14.87
CA VAL A 51 11.01 10.38 14.14
C VAL A 51 12.07 10.06 15.17
N ASP A 52 12.72 8.90 15.03
CA ASP A 52 13.86 8.54 15.85
C ASP A 52 14.98 9.57 15.56
N GLN A 53 15.14 10.57 16.44
CA GLN A 53 16.17 11.60 16.33
C GLN A 53 17.60 11.03 16.45
N ARG A 54 17.77 9.71 16.66
CA ARG A 54 19.08 9.08 16.81
C ARG A 54 19.97 9.09 15.57
N LYS A 55 19.49 9.49 14.39
CA LYS A 55 20.35 9.58 13.19
C LYS A 55 21.11 10.90 13.04
N GLU A 56 20.72 11.98 13.72
CA GLU A 56 21.45 13.26 13.60
C GLU A 56 22.66 13.38 14.53
N GLN A 57 22.65 12.71 15.69
CA GLN A 57 23.80 12.71 16.61
C GLN A 57 24.99 11.89 16.09
N PHE A 58 24.77 10.87 15.26
CA PHE A 58 25.85 10.01 14.79
C PHE A 58 26.77 10.71 13.78
N ILE A 59 26.24 11.61 12.95
CA ILE A 59 27.03 12.33 11.94
C ILE A 59 27.92 13.41 12.58
N GLN A 60 27.46 14.05 13.67
CA GLN A 60 28.25 15.06 14.36
C GLN A 60 29.44 14.46 15.11
N THR A 61 29.30 13.30 15.74
CA THR A 61 30.42 12.67 16.48
C THR A 61 31.52 12.18 15.54
N THR A 62 31.18 11.65 14.36
CA THR A 62 32.17 11.13 13.39
C THR A 62 32.92 12.20 12.59
N LEU A 63 32.52 13.47 12.69
CA LEU A 63 33.16 14.59 11.97
C LEU A 63 34.22 15.32 12.81
N PHE A 64 34.37 14.95 14.08
CA PHE A 64 35.35 15.53 15.01
C PHE A 64 36.28 14.50 15.65
N ASP A 65 36.24 13.24 15.19
CA ASP A 65 37.30 12.23 15.36
C ASP A 65 38.08 12.08 14.05
#